data_AF-A0A842LFT2-F1
#
_entry.id   AF-A0A842LFT2-F1
#
_cell.length_a   1.000
_cell.length_b   1.000
_cell.length_c   1.000
_cell.angle_alpha   90.00
_cell.angle_beta   90.00
_cell.angle_gamma   90.00
#
_symmetry.space_group_name_H-M   'P 1'
#
loop_
_entity.id
_entity.type
_entity.pdbx_description
1 polymer ?
#
loop_
_entity_poly.entity_id
_entity_poly.type
_entity_poly.pdbx_seq_one_letter_code
_entity_poly.pdbx_strand_id
1 'polypeptide(L)'
;MQNTGDVVMDRFFQVYLTSNGLKQISNPLRQRILSELQDKELSLSDIANITGKAQSTISGHLEELVREKLIACREDPTDSRRKIYHLISKPIGSSTSPRDDLKDAIGKTIAGSIGMPSTFLKGVIRSIILGMESIGLRMEPMLKDIGKMIGTEISKRMKSNSLEELIKEIQEFYETHELGEVCVYSVRPLVLIIRDEYNCHRMPETGRSFCILNEGIIGAILENRTGMCLNIVVDAECLASGYSHCKYLVEPASKSHA
;
A
#
# COMPACT_ATOMS: atom_id res chain seq x y z
N MET A 1 25.58 31.10 -27.34
CA MET A 1 25.83 30.23 -26.17
C MET A 1 24.98 30.73 -25.02
N GLN A 2 23.88 30.03 -24.72
CA GLN A 2 23.31 29.91 -23.39
C GLN A 2 22.29 28.77 -23.45
N ASN A 3 22.53 27.79 -22.59
CA ASN A 3 21.97 26.46 -22.58
C ASN A 3 20.52 26.52 -22.10
N THR A 4 19.56 26.30 -22.99
CA THR A 4 18.14 26.16 -22.65
C THR A 4 17.92 24.79 -22.03
N GLY A 5 17.88 24.78 -20.71
CA GLY A 5 16.99 23.93 -19.90
C GLY A 5 16.90 22.46 -20.29
N ASP A 6 17.88 21.67 -19.84
CA ASP A 6 17.57 20.31 -19.41
C ASP A 6 16.58 20.42 -18.25
N VAL A 7 15.29 20.33 -18.58
CA VAL A 7 14.25 20.02 -17.59
C VAL A 7 14.67 18.69 -16.98
N VAL A 8 15.05 18.71 -15.70
CA VAL A 8 15.36 17.51 -14.93
C VAL A 8 14.12 16.62 -15.00
N MET A 9 14.12 15.63 -15.90
CA MET A 9 13.16 14.54 -15.87
C MET A 9 13.38 13.85 -14.53
N ASP A 10 12.47 14.09 -13.58
CA ASP A 10 12.39 13.38 -12.32
C ASP A 10 12.49 11.88 -12.64
N ARG A 11 13.59 11.24 -12.26
CA ARG A 11 13.81 9.81 -12.54
C ARG A 11 12.98 9.00 -11.54
N PHE A 12 11.68 8.93 -11.80
CA PHE A 12 10.78 8.06 -11.05
C PHE A 12 11.27 6.62 -11.15
N PHE A 13 11.36 5.95 -10.00
CA PHE A 13 11.79 4.58 -9.88
C PHE A 13 10.84 3.80 -8.98
N GLN A 14 10.77 2.50 -9.19
CA GLN A 14 10.09 1.56 -8.30
C GLN A 14 11.13 0.66 -7.65
N VAL A 15 10.85 0.17 -6.45
CA VAL A 15 11.69 -0.76 -5.71
C VAL A 15 10.90 -2.02 -5.41
N TYR A 16 11.46 -3.16 -5.78
CA TYR A 16 10.89 -4.48 -5.54
C TYR A 16 11.84 -5.32 -4.68
N LEU A 17 11.27 -6.13 -3.79
CA LEU A 17 11.98 -7.20 -3.10
C LEU A 17 11.90 -8.47 -3.92
N THR A 18 13.06 -8.99 -4.29
CA THR A 18 13.21 -10.28 -4.99
C THR A 18 13.87 -11.29 -4.05
N SER A 19 13.96 -12.55 -4.46
CA SER A 19 14.75 -13.55 -3.71
C SER A 19 16.24 -13.21 -3.62
N ASN A 20 16.74 -12.29 -4.46
CA ASN A 20 18.13 -11.85 -4.47
C ASN A 20 18.33 -10.51 -3.74
N GLY A 21 17.30 -9.98 -3.07
CA GLY A 21 17.31 -8.68 -2.41
C GLY A 21 16.56 -7.58 -3.19
N LEU A 22 16.81 -6.33 -2.81
CA LEU A 22 16.13 -5.17 -3.37
C LEU A 22 16.59 -4.85 -4.79
N LYS A 23 15.64 -4.57 -5.67
CA LYS A 23 15.90 -4.20 -7.06
C LYS A 23 15.17 -2.91 -7.41
N GLN A 24 15.93 -1.92 -7.89
CA GLN A 24 15.40 -0.66 -8.41
C GLN A 24 15.10 -0.79 -9.90
N ILE A 25 13.92 -0.31 -10.30
CA ILE A 25 13.44 -0.27 -11.68
C ILE A 25 13.16 1.16 -12.08
N SER A 26 13.97 1.71 -12.98
CA SER A 26 13.83 3.08 -13.49
C SER A 26 13.34 3.14 -14.93
N ASN A 27 13.32 2.01 -15.65
CA ASN A 27 12.83 1.97 -17.02
C ASN A 27 11.29 2.04 -17.03
N PRO A 28 10.67 3.06 -17.68
CA PRO A 28 9.22 3.26 -17.62
C PRO A 28 8.41 2.09 -18.22
N LEU A 29 8.93 1.45 -19.26
CA LEU A 29 8.27 0.30 -19.87
C LEU A 29 8.27 -0.90 -18.92
N ARG A 30 9.37 -1.17 -18.22
CA ARG A 30 9.44 -2.21 -17.19
C ARG A 30 8.53 -1.90 -16.01
N GLN A 31 8.50 -0.65 -15.54
CA GLN A 31 7.58 -0.22 -14.48
C GLN A 31 6.13 -0.47 -14.89
N ARG A 32 5.76 -0.15 -16.13
CA ARG A 32 4.43 -0.41 -16.66
C ARG A 32 4.11 -1.90 -16.71
N ILE A 33 5.02 -2.73 -17.24
CA ILE A 33 4.85 -4.19 -17.27
C ILE A 33 4.63 -4.75 -15.86
N LEU A 34 5.46 -4.36 -14.90
CA LEU A 34 5.34 -4.83 -13.52
C LEU A 34 4.04 -4.38 -12.85
N SER A 35 3.57 -3.16 -13.14
CA SER A 35 2.29 -2.65 -12.64
C SER A 35 1.12 -3.48 -13.15
N GLU A 36 1.09 -3.84 -14.44
CA GLU A 36 0.02 -4.67 -15.00
C GLU A 36 0.03 -6.10 -14.44
N LEU A 37 1.24 -6.63 -14.17
CA LEU A 37 1.44 -7.95 -13.59
C LEU A 37 1.12 -8.03 -12.09
N GLN A 38 0.91 -6.90 -11.40
CA GLN A 38 0.40 -6.89 -10.03
C GLN A 38 -1.08 -7.26 -9.98
N ASP A 39 -1.84 -6.93 -11.02
CA ASP A 39 -3.29 -7.16 -11.06
C ASP A 39 -3.65 -8.54 -11.64
N LYS A 40 -2.90 -8.98 -12.66
CA LYS A 40 -3.17 -10.23 -13.38
C LYS A 40 -1.97 -10.77 -14.10
N GLU A 41 -1.98 -12.07 -14.34
CA GLU A 41 -1.01 -12.74 -15.19
C GLU A 41 -1.30 -12.47 -16.66
N LEU A 42 -0.24 -12.31 -17.46
CA LEU A 42 -0.36 -11.82 -18.84
C LEU A 42 0.57 -12.58 -19.79
N SER A 43 0.11 -12.79 -21.02
CA SER A 43 0.98 -13.30 -22.07
C SER A 43 1.78 -12.18 -22.76
N LEU A 44 2.80 -12.55 -23.55
CA LEU A 44 3.57 -11.61 -24.36
C LEU A 44 2.67 -10.72 -25.23
N SER A 45 1.65 -11.31 -25.85
CA SER A 45 0.69 -10.59 -26.70
C SER A 45 -0.13 -9.58 -25.90
N ASP A 46 -0.59 -9.96 -24.70
CA ASP A 46 -1.39 -9.06 -23.86
C ASP A 46 -0.55 -7.86 -23.42
N ILE A 47 0.69 -8.12 -23.00
CA ILE A 47 1.63 -7.06 -22.57
C ILE A 47 1.97 -6.14 -23.75
N ALA A 48 2.21 -6.68 -24.95
CA ALA A 48 2.45 -5.88 -26.15
C ALA A 48 1.25 -4.99 -26.50
N ASN A 49 0.04 -5.53 -26.41
CA ASN A 49 -1.19 -4.79 -26.67
C ASN A 49 -1.40 -3.65 -25.65
N ILE A 50 -1.23 -3.94 -24.36
CA ILE A 50 -1.41 -2.95 -23.27
C ILE A 50 -0.36 -1.83 -23.33
N THR A 51 0.89 -2.19 -23.65
CA THR A 51 2.01 -1.22 -23.71
C THR A 51 2.10 -0.49 -25.05
N GLY A 52 1.40 -0.96 -26.09
CA GLY A 52 1.46 -0.41 -27.44
C GLY A 52 2.84 -0.58 -28.10
N LYS A 53 3.64 -1.57 -27.67
CA LYS A 53 4.99 -1.83 -28.18
C LYS A 53 5.04 -3.14 -28.95
N ALA A 54 5.99 -3.23 -29.88
CA ALA A 54 6.23 -4.45 -30.64
C ALA A 54 6.63 -5.61 -29.71
N GLN A 55 6.18 -6.83 -30.03
CA GLN A 55 6.48 -8.02 -29.24
C GLN A 55 7.99 -8.29 -29.14
N SER A 56 8.76 -8.01 -30.20
CA SER A 56 10.23 -8.14 -30.19
C SER A 56 10.88 -7.24 -29.15
N THR A 57 10.37 -6.02 -28.96
CA THR A 57 10.84 -5.10 -27.91
C THR A 57 10.48 -5.64 -26.52
N ILE A 58 9.24 -6.10 -26.33
CA ILE A 58 8.78 -6.61 -25.03
C ILE A 58 9.54 -7.87 -24.61
N SER A 59 9.85 -8.79 -25.54
CA SER A 59 10.55 -10.04 -25.24
C SER A 59 11.87 -9.78 -24.50
N GLY A 60 12.70 -8.85 -24.99
CA GLY A 60 13.97 -8.52 -24.35
C GLY A 60 13.80 -7.93 -22.94
N HIS A 61 12.75 -7.12 -22.71
CA HIS A 61 12.45 -6.63 -21.37
C HIS A 61 11.99 -7.73 -20.42
N LEU A 62 11.16 -8.67 -20.89
CA LEU A 62 10.67 -9.79 -20.08
C LEU A 62 11.79 -10.76 -19.72
N GLU A 63 12.69 -11.07 -20.64
CA GLU A 63 13.88 -11.90 -20.37
C GLU A 63 14.74 -11.30 -19.25
N GLU A 64 14.92 -9.98 -19.25
CA GLU A 64 15.65 -9.30 -18.18
C GLU A 64 14.89 -9.30 -16.86
N LEU A 65 13.58 -9.03 -16.87
CA LEU A 65 12.76 -9.09 -15.65
C LEU A 65 12.75 -10.51 -15.03
N VAL A 66 12.76 -11.56 -15.86
CA VAL A 66 12.91 -12.95 -15.40
C VAL A 66 14.30 -13.18 -14.81
N ARG A 67 15.35 -12.75 -15.51
CA ARG A 67 16.75 -12.86 -15.04
C ARG A 67 16.96 -12.15 -13.70
N GLU A 68 16.30 -11.02 -13.50
CA GLU A 68 16.32 -10.23 -12.27
C GLU A 68 15.40 -10.77 -11.17
N LYS A 69 14.70 -11.89 -11.43
CA LYS A 69 13.75 -12.54 -10.51
C LYS A 69 12.62 -11.61 -10.04
N LEU A 70 12.16 -10.73 -10.93
CA LEU A 70 11.00 -9.89 -10.68
C LEU A 70 9.71 -10.60 -11.09
N ILE A 71 9.79 -11.34 -12.20
CA ILE A 71 8.69 -12.12 -12.78
C ILE A 71 9.17 -13.54 -13.08
N ALA A 72 8.24 -14.48 -13.18
CA ALA A 72 8.47 -15.80 -13.75
C ALA A 72 7.53 -16.02 -14.93
N CYS A 73 7.81 -17.05 -15.72
CA CYS A 73 6.92 -17.47 -16.81
C CYS A 73 6.66 -18.97 -16.75
N ARG A 74 5.46 -19.36 -17.17
CA ARG A 74 5.08 -20.75 -17.42
C ARG A 74 4.48 -20.89 -18.81
N GLU A 75 4.41 -22.11 -19.31
CA GLU A 75 3.67 -22.42 -20.54
C GLU A 75 2.16 -22.23 -20.29
N ASP A 76 1.45 -21.75 -21.30
CA ASP A 76 -0.01 -21.66 -21.28
C ASP A 76 -0.58 -23.09 -21.29
N PRO A 77 -1.46 -23.47 -20.33
CA PRO A 77 -2.07 -24.80 -20.28
C PRO A 77 -2.83 -25.17 -21.56
N THR A 78 -3.24 -24.18 -22.35
CA THR A 78 -4.02 -24.35 -23.58
C THR A 78 -3.20 -24.28 -24.86
N ASP A 79 -2.02 -23.65 -24.83
CA ASP A 79 -1.07 -23.62 -25.96
C ASP A 79 0.37 -23.53 -25.43
N SER A 80 1.10 -24.66 -25.46
CA SER A 80 2.48 -24.73 -24.94
C SER A 80 3.47 -23.79 -25.64
N ARG A 81 3.12 -23.23 -26.81
CA ARG A 81 3.95 -22.23 -27.51
C ARG A 81 3.77 -20.82 -26.93
N ARG A 82 2.73 -20.60 -26.11
CA ARG A 82 2.44 -19.33 -25.46
C ARG A 82 2.97 -19.35 -24.03
N LYS A 83 3.59 -18.24 -23.62
CA LYS A 83 4.09 -18.06 -22.26
C LYS A 83 3.18 -17.11 -21.48
N ILE A 84 2.89 -17.46 -20.24
CA ILE A 84 2.15 -16.65 -19.27
C ILE A 84 3.13 -16.16 -18.20
N TYR A 85 3.23 -14.84 -18.04
CA TYR A 85 4.10 -14.16 -17.09
C TYR A 85 3.32 -13.78 -15.84
N HIS A 86 3.95 -13.93 -14.68
CA HIS A 86 3.39 -13.60 -13.38
C HIS A 86 4.46 -13.00 -12.47
N LEU A 87 4.05 -12.12 -11.56
CA LEU A 87 4.96 -11.47 -10.62
C LEU A 87 5.41 -12.46 -9.53
N ILE A 88 6.71 -12.50 -9.24
CA ILE A 88 7.29 -13.30 -8.13
C ILE A 88 8.05 -12.44 -7.12
N SER A 89 8.02 -11.12 -7.32
CA SER A 89 8.62 -10.12 -6.46
C SER A 89 7.55 -9.28 -5.78
N LYS A 90 7.90 -8.61 -4.68
CA LYS A 90 6.98 -7.76 -3.94
C LYS A 90 7.32 -6.28 -4.17
N PRO A 91 6.37 -5.43 -4.56
CA PRO A 91 6.60 -3.99 -4.57
C PRO A 91 6.79 -3.50 -3.12
N ILE A 92 7.79 -2.64 -2.90
CA ILE A 92 8.13 -2.14 -1.55
C ILE A 92 7.97 -0.62 -1.50
N GLY A 93 8.27 0.07 -2.59
CA GLY A 93 8.10 1.51 -2.67
C GLY A 93 8.40 2.08 -4.05
N SER A 94 8.24 3.39 -4.18
CA SER A 94 8.53 4.13 -5.40
C SER A 94 8.99 5.55 -5.07
N SER A 95 9.74 6.16 -5.97
CA SER A 95 9.97 7.60 -5.88
C SER A 95 8.82 8.39 -6.49
N THR A 96 8.68 9.61 -5.98
CA THR A 96 7.76 10.67 -6.37
C THR A 96 8.49 12.00 -6.22
N SER A 97 7.89 13.08 -6.68
CA SER A 97 8.50 14.40 -6.52
C SER A 97 8.51 14.79 -5.03
N PRO A 98 9.63 15.35 -4.52
CA PRO A 98 9.69 15.86 -3.17
C PRO A 98 8.57 16.86 -2.86
N ARG A 99 8.12 16.88 -1.61
CA ARG A 99 7.02 17.73 -1.12
C ARG A 99 7.49 18.55 0.06
N ASP A 100 7.81 19.83 -0.19
CA ASP A 100 8.30 20.74 0.85
C ASP A 100 7.21 21.09 1.88
N ASP A 101 5.94 21.12 1.47
CA ASP A 101 4.79 21.33 2.36
C ASP A 101 4.69 20.26 3.45
N LEU A 102 5.15 19.03 3.18
CA LEU A 102 5.22 17.98 4.18
C LEU A 102 6.30 18.22 5.24
N LYS A 103 7.37 18.95 4.91
CA LYS A 103 8.43 19.26 5.88
C LYS A 103 7.88 20.17 6.98
N ASP A 104 7.07 21.16 6.60
CA ASP A 104 6.39 22.04 7.55
C ASP A 104 5.34 21.30 8.38
N ALA A 105 4.75 20.23 7.83
CA ALA A 105 3.79 19.38 8.53
C ALA A 105 4.41 18.60 9.69
N ILE A 106 5.69 18.23 9.61
CA ILE A 106 6.39 17.49 10.66
C ILE A 106 6.39 18.28 11.97
N GLY A 107 6.76 19.56 11.91
CA GLY A 107 6.78 20.42 13.10
C GLY A 107 5.40 20.56 13.74
N LYS A 108 4.35 20.75 12.92
CA LYS A 108 2.95 20.81 13.39
C LYS A 108 2.49 19.49 14.01
N THR A 109 2.88 18.36 13.41
CA THR A 109 2.53 17.01 13.89
C THR A 109 3.12 16.74 15.26
N ILE A 110 4.42 17.03 15.45
CA ILE A 110 5.08 16.87 16.75
C ILE A 110 4.53 17.84 17.78
N ALA A 111 4.36 19.12 17.44
CA ALA A 111 3.82 20.11 18.37
C ALA A 111 2.40 19.72 18.85
N GLY A 112 1.57 19.20 17.95
CA GLY A 112 0.21 18.74 18.25
C GLY A 112 0.15 17.40 18.99
N SER A 113 1.24 16.62 19.04
CA SER A 113 1.28 15.32 19.73
C SER A 113 1.76 15.39 21.18
N ILE A 114 2.36 16.51 21.59
CA ILE A 114 2.87 16.73 22.95
C ILE A 114 1.70 16.76 23.94
N GLY A 115 1.75 15.90 24.95
CA GLY A 115 0.76 15.84 26.02
C GLY A 115 0.75 14.48 26.70
N MET A 116 0.24 13.46 26.00
CA MET A 116 0.17 12.09 26.48
C MET A 116 1.24 11.20 25.83
N PRO A 117 1.71 10.12 26.48
CA PRO A 117 2.72 9.23 25.90
C PRO A 117 2.28 8.59 24.57
N SER A 118 1.05 8.09 24.49
CA SER A 118 0.49 7.45 23.29
C SER A 118 0.32 8.42 22.13
N THR A 119 -0.21 9.62 22.41
CA THR A 119 -0.27 10.69 21.42
C THR A 119 1.15 11.01 20.95
N PHE A 120 2.08 11.32 21.85
CA PHE A 120 3.44 11.68 21.44
C PHE A 120 4.10 10.61 20.55
N LEU A 121 3.98 9.33 20.90
CA LEU A 121 4.51 8.22 20.10
C LEU A 121 3.88 8.14 18.70
N LYS A 122 2.55 8.27 18.59
CA LYS A 122 1.87 8.36 17.28
C LYS A 122 2.41 9.51 16.44
N GLY A 123 2.70 10.66 17.05
CA GLY A 123 3.21 11.85 16.37
C GLY A 123 4.63 11.65 15.86
N VAL A 124 5.48 10.96 16.64
CA VAL A 124 6.84 10.57 16.23
C VAL A 124 6.78 9.63 15.03
N ILE A 125 5.96 8.57 15.08
CA ILE A 125 5.82 7.60 13.98
C ILE A 125 5.32 8.31 12.71
N ARG A 126 4.32 9.17 12.82
CA ARG A 126 3.81 9.96 11.69
C ARG A 126 4.89 10.85 11.08
N SER A 127 5.66 11.52 11.93
CA SER A 127 6.74 12.40 11.48
C SER A 127 7.82 11.66 10.68
N ILE A 128 8.12 10.40 11.03
CA ILE A 128 9.03 9.55 10.25
C ILE A 128 8.46 9.31 8.84
N ILE A 129 7.19 8.90 8.75
CA ILE A 129 6.51 8.65 7.46
C ILE A 129 6.46 9.93 6.62
N LEU A 130 6.07 11.06 7.23
CA LEU A 130 6.03 12.36 6.55
C LEU A 130 7.42 12.81 6.08
N GLY A 131 8.47 12.59 6.87
CA GLY A 131 9.84 12.86 6.48
C GLY A 131 10.26 12.10 5.23
N MET A 132 9.92 10.81 5.15
CA MET A 132 10.22 9.98 3.97
C MET A 132 9.41 10.40 2.74
N GLU A 133 8.12 10.72 2.91
CA GLU A 133 7.32 11.27 1.82
C GLU A 133 7.80 12.65 1.35
N SER A 134 8.28 13.49 2.28
CA SER A 134 8.75 14.84 1.96
C SER A 134 9.96 14.86 1.02
N ILE A 135 10.79 13.81 1.06
CA ILE A 135 11.93 13.61 0.16
C ILE A 135 11.55 12.82 -1.10
N GLY A 136 10.25 12.54 -1.29
CA GLY A 136 9.72 11.87 -2.48
C GLY A 136 9.70 10.34 -2.39
N LEU A 137 9.85 9.72 -1.22
CA LEU A 137 9.81 8.26 -1.08
C LEU A 137 8.42 7.78 -0.63
N ARG A 138 7.69 7.10 -1.53
CA ARG A 138 6.42 6.42 -1.20
C ARG A 138 6.67 4.97 -0.81
N MET A 139 6.12 4.55 0.32
CA MET A 139 6.31 3.22 0.90
C MET A 139 5.00 2.50 1.19
N GLU A 140 3.90 2.92 0.56
CA GLU A 140 2.57 2.38 0.82
C GLU A 140 2.52 0.84 0.75
N PRO A 141 3.12 0.16 -0.24
CA PRO A 141 3.13 -1.30 -0.27
C PRO A 141 3.83 -1.93 0.94
N MET A 142 4.98 -1.37 1.34
CA MET A 142 5.72 -1.83 2.52
C MET A 142 4.94 -1.59 3.81
N LEU A 143 4.31 -0.44 3.96
CA LEU A 143 3.51 -0.11 5.15
C LEU A 143 2.29 -1.02 5.25
N LYS A 144 1.62 -1.34 4.13
CA LYS A 144 0.52 -2.31 4.10
C LYS A 144 1.00 -3.69 4.55
N ASP A 145 2.15 -4.16 4.05
CA ASP A 145 2.73 -5.46 4.43
C ASP A 145 3.14 -5.50 5.92
N ILE A 146 3.77 -4.45 6.45
CA ILE A 146 4.06 -4.32 7.88
C ILE A 146 2.76 -4.35 8.69
N GLY A 147 1.73 -3.63 8.24
CA GLY A 147 0.42 -3.64 8.85
C GLY A 147 -0.18 -5.05 8.91
N LYS A 148 -0.08 -5.82 7.82
CA LYS A 148 -0.52 -7.22 7.79
C LYS A 148 0.22 -8.09 8.79
N MET A 149 1.53 -7.90 8.95
CA MET A 149 2.32 -8.64 9.95
C MET A 149 1.84 -8.33 11.37
N ILE A 150 1.63 -7.04 11.68
CA ILE A 150 1.10 -6.60 12.98
C ILE A 150 -0.30 -7.18 13.21
N GLY A 151 -1.21 -7.04 12.25
CA GLY A 151 -2.58 -7.53 12.34
C GLY A 151 -2.65 -9.05 12.49
N THR A 152 -1.76 -9.79 11.84
CA THR A 152 -1.63 -11.25 12.02
C THR A 152 -1.31 -11.60 13.47
N GLU A 153 -0.35 -10.90 14.10
CA GLU A 153 -0.03 -11.13 15.52
C GLU A 153 -1.16 -10.73 16.46
N ILE A 154 -1.85 -9.60 16.19
CA ILE A 154 -3.02 -9.18 16.97
C ILE A 154 -4.14 -10.22 16.88
N SER A 155 -4.41 -10.76 15.69
CA SER A 155 -5.48 -11.74 15.45
C SER A 155 -5.35 -13.02 16.29
N LYS A 156 -4.13 -13.39 16.71
CA LYS A 156 -3.90 -14.56 17.58
C LYS A 156 -4.48 -14.38 18.98
N ARG A 157 -4.69 -13.14 19.42
CA ARG A 157 -5.28 -12.81 20.74
C ARG A 157 -6.79 -12.71 20.69
N MET A 158 -7.36 -12.66 19.49
CA MET A 158 -8.80 -12.60 19.24
C MET A 158 -9.39 -14.00 19.30
N LYS A 159 -10.61 -14.11 19.83
CA LYS A 159 -11.30 -15.39 20.06
C LYS A 159 -12.50 -15.55 19.15
N SER A 160 -13.03 -14.44 18.65
CA SER A 160 -14.24 -14.40 17.87
C SER A 160 -14.07 -15.03 16.49
N ASN A 161 -15.13 -15.71 16.04
CA ASN A 161 -15.25 -16.35 14.73
C ASN A 161 -16.43 -15.79 13.91
N SER A 162 -17.29 -14.96 14.51
CA SER A 162 -18.30 -14.16 13.81
C SER A 162 -17.77 -12.75 13.57
N LEU A 163 -18.23 -12.12 12.49
CA LEU A 163 -17.80 -10.78 12.11
C LEU A 163 -18.19 -9.74 13.17
N GLU A 164 -19.39 -9.84 13.71
CA GLU A 164 -19.93 -8.89 14.69
C GLU A 164 -19.16 -8.91 16.02
N GLU A 165 -18.85 -10.09 16.55
CA GLU A 165 -18.08 -10.22 17.79
C GLU A 165 -16.61 -9.87 17.56
N LEU A 166 -16.07 -10.21 16.38
CA LEU A 166 -14.71 -9.82 16.01
C LEU A 166 -14.56 -8.30 15.93
N ILE A 167 -15.55 -7.59 15.38
CA ILE A 167 -15.54 -6.13 15.34
C ILE A 167 -15.52 -5.57 16.77
N LYS A 168 -16.29 -6.12 17.71
CA LYS A 168 -16.25 -5.68 19.11
C LYS A 168 -14.88 -5.92 19.73
N GLU A 169 -14.26 -7.09 19.52
CA GLU A 169 -12.90 -7.36 19.98
C GLU A 169 -11.88 -6.38 19.39
N ILE A 170 -12.04 -5.99 18.12
CA ILE A 170 -11.20 -4.95 17.50
C ILE A 170 -11.42 -3.60 18.17
N GLN A 171 -12.68 -3.21 18.43
CA GLN A 171 -13.01 -1.95 19.10
C GLN A 171 -12.37 -1.89 20.50
N GLU A 172 -12.58 -2.92 21.31
CA GLU A 172 -12.00 -3.03 22.66
C GLU A 172 -10.47 -3.03 22.61
N PHE A 173 -9.87 -3.72 21.64
CA PHE A 173 -8.41 -3.76 21.48
C PHE A 173 -7.86 -2.37 21.16
N TYR A 174 -8.48 -1.64 20.23
CA TYR A 174 -8.04 -0.30 19.83
C TYR A 174 -8.19 0.71 20.96
N GLU A 175 -9.29 0.66 21.71
CA GLU A 175 -9.52 1.52 22.87
C GLU A 175 -8.51 1.23 23.99
N THR A 176 -8.35 -0.05 24.36
CA THR A 176 -7.44 -0.49 25.45
C THR A 176 -5.98 -0.10 25.19
N HIS A 177 -5.55 -0.08 23.92
CA HIS A 177 -4.18 0.25 23.53
C HIS A 177 -4.03 1.69 23.05
N GLU A 178 -5.05 2.54 23.24
CA GLU A 178 -5.07 3.95 22.84
C GLU A 178 -4.69 4.12 21.34
N LEU A 179 -5.13 3.21 20.47
CA LEU A 179 -4.84 3.24 19.02
C LEU A 179 -5.84 4.12 18.25
N GLY A 180 -6.93 4.50 18.89
CA GLY A 180 -8.04 5.27 18.33
C GLY A 180 -9.38 4.60 18.62
N GLU A 181 -10.46 5.20 18.11
CA GLU A 181 -11.82 4.69 18.25
C GLU A 181 -12.24 4.04 16.93
N VAL A 182 -12.69 2.78 16.98
CA VAL A 182 -13.25 2.07 15.82
C VAL A 182 -14.77 2.13 15.90
N CYS A 183 -15.42 2.65 14.86
CA CYS A 183 -16.87 2.73 14.74
C CYS A 183 -17.35 1.95 13.51
N VAL A 184 -18.52 1.31 13.62
CA VAL A 184 -19.20 0.69 12.47
C VAL A 184 -20.14 1.71 11.84
N TYR A 185 -19.89 2.09 10.60
CA TYR A 185 -20.77 2.99 9.84
C TYR A 185 -21.87 2.22 9.11
N SER A 186 -21.51 1.09 8.51
CA SER A 186 -22.43 0.17 7.85
C SER A 186 -21.89 -1.26 7.99
N VAL A 187 -22.79 -2.25 7.98
CA VAL A 187 -22.44 -3.68 7.98
C VAL A 187 -22.65 -4.36 6.62
N ARG A 188 -23.36 -3.69 5.69
CA ARG A 188 -23.65 -4.19 4.34
C ARG A 188 -23.66 -3.03 3.33
N PRO A 189 -22.56 -2.74 2.62
CA PRO A 189 -21.22 -3.33 2.81
C PRO A 189 -20.64 -2.95 4.18
N LEU A 190 -19.66 -3.72 4.67
CA LEU A 190 -18.99 -3.38 5.93
C LEU A 190 -18.13 -2.13 5.71
N VAL A 191 -18.43 -1.08 6.48
CA VAL A 191 -17.69 0.18 6.49
C VAL A 191 -17.30 0.49 7.93
N LEU A 192 -15.99 0.58 8.15
CA LEU A 192 -15.41 0.92 9.44
C LEU A 192 -14.88 2.36 9.39
N ILE A 193 -15.05 3.09 10.47
CA ILE A 193 -14.45 4.41 10.67
C ILE A 193 -13.47 4.29 11.82
N ILE A 194 -12.21 4.67 11.60
CA ILE A 194 -11.24 4.82 12.68
C ILE A 194 -11.05 6.31 12.93
N ARG A 195 -11.41 6.75 14.13
CA ARG A 195 -11.13 8.09 14.61
C ARG A 195 -9.84 8.06 15.39
N ASP A 196 -9.03 9.08 15.16
CA ASP A 196 -7.86 9.29 15.98
C ASP A 196 -8.14 10.41 16.98
N GLU A 197 -7.58 10.30 18.18
CA GLU A 197 -7.78 11.24 19.29
C GLU A 197 -7.15 12.62 19.01
N TYR A 198 -6.41 12.73 17.91
CA TYR A 198 -5.85 13.98 17.47
C TYR A 198 -6.94 14.90 16.91
N ASN A 199 -6.97 16.13 17.41
CA ASN A 199 -7.61 17.25 16.72
C ASN A 199 -6.82 17.57 15.43
N CYS A 200 -6.98 16.75 14.40
CA CYS A 200 -6.31 16.84 13.10
C CYS A 200 -6.85 17.96 12.20
N HIS A 201 -7.70 18.85 12.70
CA HIS A 201 -8.33 19.95 11.96
C HIS A 201 -7.36 20.95 11.28
N ARG A 202 -6.04 20.76 11.40
CA ARG A 202 -5.00 21.61 10.80
C ARG A 202 -3.80 20.85 10.23
N MET A 203 -3.91 19.55 9.98
CA MET A 203 -2.86 18.85 9.23
C MET A 203 -3.04 19.15 7.73
N PRO A 204 -1.97 19.44 6.97
CA PRO A 204 -2.05 19.51 5.51
C PRO A 204 -2.57 18.18 4.94
N GLU A 205 -2.86 18.11 3.65
CA GLU A 205 -3.21 16.86 2.97
C GLU A 205 -2.01 15.89 2.99
N THR A 206 -1.78 15.24 4.13
CA THR A 206 -0.55 14.53 4.44
C THR A 206 -0.79 13.05 4.63
N GLY A 207 -0.16 12.25 3.75
CA GLY A 207 0.16 10.84 3.91
C GLY A 207 -1.01 9.87 4.11
N ARG A 208 -1.59 9.37 2.99
CA ARG A 208 -2.43 8.15 3.01
C ARG A 208 -1.70 6.95 3.62
N SER A 209 -0.37 6.96 3.60
CA SER A 209 0.54 5.95 4.15
C SER A 209 0.19 5.47 5.56
N PHE A 210 -0.24 6.36 6.47
CA PHE A 210 -0.64 5.92 7.81
C PHE A 210 -1.98 5.19 7.80
N CYS A 211 -2.97 5.65 7.03
CA CYS A 211 -4.23 4.91 6.89
C CYS A 211 -3.97 3.53 6.21
N ILE A 212 -2.97 3.42 5.32
CA ILE A 212 -2.57 2.18 4.64
C ILE A 212 -1.92 1.16 5.60
N LEU A 213 -1.18 1.61 6.61
CA LEU A 213 -0.73 0.73 7.69
C LEU A 213 -1.92 0.09 8.41
N ASN A 214 -2.91 0.91 8.78
CA ASN A 214 -4.15 0.44 9.43
C ASN A 214 -4.99 -0.47 8.51
N GLU A 215 -5.01 -0.19 7.20
CA GLU A 215 -5.63 -1.07 6.20
C GLU A 215 -5.02 -2.48 6.26
N GLY A 216 -3.70 -2.58 6.34
CA GLY A 216 -3.00 -3.85 6.52
C GLY A 216 -3.33 -4.55 7.84
N ILE A 217 -3.39 -3.79 8.95
CA ILE A 217 -3.70 -4.32 10.28
C ILE A 217 -5.10 -4.93 10.33
N ILE A 218 -6.12 -4.15 9.98
CA ILE A 218 -7.51 -4.61 10.02
C ILE A 218 -7.73 -5.72 8.99
N GLY A 219 -7.12 -5.60 7.81
CA GLY A 219 -7.18 -6.61 6.76
C GLY A 219 -6.75 -7.96 7.29
N ALA A 220 -5.53 -8.03 7.83
CA ALA A 220 -5.02 -9.28 8.37
C ALA A 220 -5.85 -9.80 9.55
N ILE A 221 -6.36 -8.95 10.44
CA ILE A 221 -7.23 -9.40 11.53
C ILE A 221 -8.49 -10.08 11.00
N LEU A 222 -9.22 -9.41 10.10
CA LEU A 222 -10.47 -9.92 9.54
C LEU A 222 -10.22 -11.20 8.73
N GLU A 223 -9.20 -11.22 7.87
CA GLU A 223 -8.87 -12.38 7.04
C GLU A 223 -8.48 -13.61 7.88
N ASN A 224 -7.61 -13.43 8.89
CA ASN A 224 -7.16 -14.56 9.73
C ASN A 224 -8.27 -15.16 10.60
N ARG A 225 -9.25 -14.35 11.04
CA ARG A 225 -10.33 -14.81 11.92
C ARG A 225 -11.56 -15.30 11.18
N THR A 226 -11.88 -14.72 10.03
CA THR A 226 -13.04 -15.11 9.22
C THR A 226 -12.72 -16.18 8.18
N GLY A 227 -11.44 -16.33 7.81
CA GLY A 227 -11.02 -17.20 6.70
C GLY A 227 -11.44 -16.70 5.31
N MET A 228 -12.02 -15.49 5.23
CA MET A 228 -12.41 -14.86 3.97
C MET A 228 -11.24 -14.02 3.44
N CYS A 229 -10.97 -14.10 2.15
CA CYS A 229 -10.09 -13.12 1.50
C CYS A 229 -10.87 -11.81 1.35
N LEU A 230 -10.36 -10.73 1.92
CA LEU A 230 -11.05 -9.44 1.99
C LEU A 230 -10.16 -8.36 1.39
N ASN A 231 -10.74 -7.53 0.54
CA ASN A 231 -10.11 -6.29 0.12
C ASN A 231 -10.58 -5.17 1.06
N ILE A 232 -9.62 -4.51 1.72
CA ILE A 232 -9.89 -3.30 2.49
C ILE A 232 -9.32 -2.13 1.72
N VAL A 233 -10.14 -1.11 1.51
CA VAL A 233 -9.76 0.11 0.80
C VAL A 233 -10.06 1.31 1.67
N VAL A 234 -9.05 2.17 1.84
CA VAL A 234 -9.24 3.49 2.46
C VAL A 234 -10.04 4.39 1.51
N ASP A 235 -11.17 4.89 1.99
CA ASP A 235 -12.01 5.84 1.26
C ASP A 235 -11.27 7.20 1.09
N ALA A 236 -11.73 8.04 0.18
CA ALA A 236 -11.26 9.42 0.04
C ALA A 236 -11.49 10.24 1.32
N GLU A 237 -12.51 9.88 2.12
CA GLU A 237 -12.76 10.44 3.45
C GLU A 237 -11.71 9.90 4.46
N CYS A 238 -10.55 10.56 4.49
CA CYS A 238 -9.45 10.18 5.37
C CYS A 238 -8.67 11.36 5.96
N LEU A 239 -7.86 11.09 6.99
CA LEU A 239 -6.98 12.08 7.63
C LEU A 239 -6.08 12.81 6.62
N ALA A 240 -5.59 12.07 5.61
CA ALA A 240 -4.74 12.62 4.55
C ALA A 240 -5.50 13.59 3.61
N SER A 241 -6.82 13.67 3.71
CA SER A 241 -7.69 14.56 2.94
C SER A 241 -8.41 15.58 3.84
N GLY A 242 -7.92 15.80 5.07
CA GLY A 242 -8.41 16.85 5.97
C GLY A 242 -9.60 16.46 6.86
N TYR A 243 -10.04 15.20 6.82
CA TYR A 243 -11.07 14.68 7.73
C TYR A 243 -10.48 14.35 9.11
N SER A 244 -11.32 14.21 10.13
CA SER A 244 -10.91 13.78 11.49
C SER A 244 -10.86 12.26 11.69
N HIS A 245 -11.09 11.49 10.62
CA HIS A 245 -11.19 10.04 10.66
C HIS A 245 -10.69 9.43 9.34
N CYS A 246 -10.30 8.14 9.33
CA CYS A 246 -10.15 7.36 8.10
C CYS A 246 -11.35 6.40 7.99
N LYS A 247 -12.00 6.39 6.83
CA LYS A 247 -13.06 5.44 6.50
C LYS A 247 -12.50 4.29 5.66
N TYR A 248 -12.91 3.08 6.00
CA TYR A 248 -12.43 1.84 5.41
C TYR A 248 -13.62 1.04 4.89
N LEU A 249 -13.62 0.78 3.58
CA LEU A 249 -14.56 -0.11 2.93
C LEU A 249 -13.99 -1.52 2.92
N VAL A 250 -14.76 -2.50 3.39
CA VAL A 250 -14.38 -3.91 3.41
C VAL A 250 -15.26 -4.69 2.44
N GLU A 251 -14.63 -5.31 1.44
CA GLU A 251 -15.30 -6.07 0.40
C GLU A 251 -14.68 -7.47 0.27
N PRO A 252 -15.42 -8.51 -0.13
CA PRO A 252 -14.83 -9.78 -0.51
C PRO A 252 -13.84 -9.57 -1.66
N ALA A 253 -12.63 -10.12 -1.53
CA ALA A 253 -11.68 -10.10 -2.63
C ALA A 253 -12.26 -10.93 -3.80
N SER A 254 -12.35 -10.32 -4.99
CA SER A 254 -12.64 -11.08 -6.21
C SER A 254 -11.53 -12.12 -6.40
N LYS A 255 -11.88 -13.42 -6.37
CA LYS A 255 -10.92 -14.50 -6.61
C LYS A 255 -10.18 -14.24 -7.94
N SER A 256 -8.91 -13.86 -7.90
CA SER A 256 -8.03 -14.13 -9.05
C SER A 256 -8.03 -15.64 -9.21
N HIS A 257 -8.44 -16.11 -10.39
CA HIS A 257 -8.46 -17.53 -10.67
C HIS A 257 -7.03 -18.10 -10.54
N ALA A 258 -6.97 -19.26 -9.90
CA ALA A 258 -5.75 -20.02 -9.58
C ALA A 258 -4.86 -20.30 -10.80
#